data_AF-A0A7C7ANZ9-F1
#
_entry.id   AF-A0A7C7ANZ9-F1
#
_cell.length_a   1.000
_cell.length_b   1.000
_cell.length_c   1.000
_cell.angle_alpha   90.00
_cell.angle_beta   90.00
_cell.angle_gamma   90.00
#
_symmetry.space_group_name_H-M   'P 1'
#
loop_
_entity.id
_entity.type
_entity.pdbx_description
1 polymer ?
#
loop_
_entity_poly.entity_id
_entity_poly.type
_entity_poly.pdbx_seq_one_letter_code
_entity_poly.pdbx_strand_id
1 'polypeptide(L)'
;MAGDLSVAMKDCDACPIYRCGRRRYWLDRSRQRLVRLADEEKVRYHAVAAIAQEYGYPSSWIHTEIPVQDGNRRRADILVKPEGAQCALIVIECKKRGLELTAAHKEQVLDYCYAAGAPYMVLTNGREKRVWIVDHDSHRLTPIGDVPSFRELSESHLNHATDLCTVVCENDGSEDAYSIATGIGSGPAALDLARSLHERITASSSVFAEPFKWRNYTIAEDMGVGARSLGRIRGCWWNRGYRSVLALDPEGNACVVRFKVGADSRAPCTYLYVAVSVGARNQCTLAMCLDDPVQAEILEDLMHNRLEHEFFADMAVDAIERRDCRSRRWTRSRSLKRS
;
A
#
# COMPACT_ATOMS: atom_id res chain seq x y z
N MET A 1 10.39 24.46 -12.11
CA MET A 1 10.66 24.76 -10.69
C MET A 1 10.43 23.47 -9.92
N ALA A 2 11.52 22.84 -9.48
CA ALA A 2 11.48 21.60 -8.72
C ALA A 2 10.92 21.89 -7.33
N GLY A 3 9.87 21.16 -6.94
CA GLY A 3 9.22 21.30 -5.65
C GLY A 3 10.19 20.95 -4.52
N ASP A 4 10.36 21.92 -3.64
CA ASP A 4 11.15 21.86 -2.42
C ASP A 4 10.64 20.74 -1.50
N LEU A 5 11.45 19.69 -1.31
CA LEU A 5 11.17 18.57 -0.40
C LEU A 5 11.54 18.89 1.06
N SER A 6 11.79 20.16 1.40
CA SER A 6 12.09 20.58 2.76
C SER A 6 10.85 20.75 3.65
N VAL A 7 10.03 19.70 3.81
CA VAL A 7 9.02 19.66 4.88
C VAL A 7 9.05 18.33 5.63
N ALA A 8 9.50 18.44 6.88
CA ALA A 8 9.30 17.54 8.01
C ALA A 8 10.01 16.19 7.99
N MET A 9 10.83 15.94 9.03
CA MET A 9 10.52 14.93 10.04
C MET A 9 11.48 15.09 11.24
N LYS A 10 11.11 15.99 12.15
CA LYS A 10 11.49 15.88 13.56
C LYS A 10 10.39 15.08 14.25
N ASP A 11 10.82 14.06 14.98
CA ASP A 11 10.05 13.14 15.81
C ASP A 11 9.02 12.25 15.10
N CYS A 12 9.14 10.94 15.39
CA CYS A 12 8.12 9.92 15.12
C CYS A 12 6.77 10.21 15.84
N ASP A 13 6.70 11.26 16.65
CA ASP A 13 5.51 11.73 17.36
C ASP A 13 4.65 12.73 16.57
N ALA A 14 5.09 13.21 15.40
CA ALA A 14 4.32 14.14 14.56
C ALA A 14 3.29 13.47 13.62
N CYS A 15 3.34 12.14 13.45
CA CYS A 15 2.36 11.42 12.64
C CYS A 15 1.01 11.31 13.39
N PRO A 16 -0.13 11.73 12.78
CA PRO A 16 -1.43 11.60 13.40
C PRO A 16 -1.70 10.15 13.85
N ILE A 17 -1.99 9.97 15.13
CA ILE A 17 -2.36 8.68 15.69
C ILE A 17 -3.87 8.51 15.56
N TYR A 18 -4.25 7.43 14.90
CA TYR A 18 -5.65 7.05 14.69
C TYR A 18 -6.06 5.93 15.63
N ARG A 19 -7.27 6.03 16.18
CA ARG A 19 -7.90 4.95 16.95
C ARG A 19 -8.61 4.00 15.99
N CYS A 20 -8.54 2.70 16.23
CA CYS A 20 -9.51 1.76 15.67
C CYS A 20 -9.93 0.76 16.75
N GLY A 21 -11.11 0.97 17.32
CA GLY A 21 -11.56 0.31 18.54
C GLY A 21 -10.61 0.61 19.70
N ARG A 22 -10.03 -0.43 20.29
CA ARG A 22 -9.08 -0.31 21.43
C ARG A 22 -7.62 -0.16 21.00
N ARG A 23 -7.33 -0.12 19.70
CA ARG A 23 -5.96 -0.14 19.17
C ARG A 23 -5.59 1.19 18.54
N ARG A 24 -4.30 1.51 18.57
CA ARG A 24 -3.72 2.70 17.95
C ARG A 24 -2.97 2.34 16.67
N TYR A 25 -3.15 3.18 15.66
CA TYR A 25 -2.58 3.06 14.33
C TYR A 25 -1.97 4.42 13.94
N TRP A 26 -1.04 4.41 13.01
CA TRP A 26 -0.65 5.61 12.26
C TRP A 26 -0.99 5.38 10.78
N LEU A 27 -1.17 6.47 10.03
CA LEU A 27 -1.43 6.38 8.60
C LEU A 27 -0.12 6.34 7.83
N ASP A 28 0.19 5.19 7.23
CA ASP A 28 1.26 5.10 6.24
C ASP A 28 0.69 5.48 4.88
N ARG A 29 1.01 6.69 4.43
CA ARG A 29 0.56 7.24 3.14
C ARG A 29 1.18 6.51 1.95
N SER A 30 2.43 6.07 2.06
CA SER A 30 3.13 5.30 1.01
C SER A 30 2.44 3.94 0.74
N ARG A 31 1.79 3.38 1.75
CA ARG A 31 1.00 2.13 1.66
C ARG A 31 -0.50 2.36 1.60
N GLN A 32 -0.96 3.61 1.65
CA GLN A 32 -2.35 4.01 1.81
C GLN A 32 -3.10 3.18 2.88
N ARG A 33 -2.50 3.05 4.07
CA ARG A 33 -2.95 2.05 5.05
C ARG A 33 -2.70 2.49 6.48
N LEU A 34 -3.66 2.17 7.35
CA LEU A 34 -3.49 2.26 8.80
C LEU A 34 -2.60 1.12 9.29
N VAL A 35 -1.47 1.46 9.90
CA VAL A 35 -0.48 0.49 10.36
C VAL A 35 -0.43 0.51 11.88
N ARG A 36 -0.41 -0.69 12.49
CA ARG A 36 -0.45 -0.79 13.94
C ARG A 36 0.83 -0.18 14.48
N LEU A 37 0.71 0.62 15.54
CA LEU A 37 1.86 1.20 16.23
C LEU A 37 2.64 0.09 16.97
N ALA A 38 3.46 -0.65 16.22
CA ALA A 38 4.36 -1.69 16.72
C ALA A 38 5.80 -1.18 16.67
N ASP A 39 6.65 -1.66 17.57
CA ASP A 39 8.02 -1.15 17.69
C ASP A 39 8.87 -1.42 16.44
N GLU A 40 8.61 -2.51 15.72
CA GLU A 40 9.24 -2.79 14.43
C GLU A 40 8.89 -1.74 13.36
N GLU A 41 7.63 -1.33 13.30
CA GLU A 41 7.17 -0.33 12.34
C GLU A 41 7.81 1.04 12.59
N LYS A 42 8.02 1.38 13.87
CA LYS A 42 8.76 2.59 14.24
C LYS A 42 10.20 2.52 13.75
N VAL A 43 10.87 1.37 13.91
CA VAL A 43 12.23 1.17 13.40
C VAL A 43 12.27 1.31 11.88
N ARG A 44 11.31 0.71 11.14
CA ARG A 44 11.21 0.85 9.69
C ARG A 44 11.02 2.31 9.26
N TYR A 45 10.13 3.04 9.92
CA TYR A 45 9.92 4.46 9.66
C TYR A 45 11.20 5.29 9.87
N HIS A 46 11.91 5.09 10.98
CA HIS A 46 13.19 5.76 11.23
C HIS A 46 14.27 5.38 10.22
N ALA A 47 14.32 4.13 9.78
CA ALA A 47 15.26 3.69 8.75
C ALA A 47 14.99 4.35 7.40
N VAL A 48 13.71 4.46 6.97
CA VAL A 48 13.32 5.20 5.77
C VAL A 48 13.74 6.68 5.88
N ALA A 49 13.47 7.31 7.03
CA ALA A 49 13.83 8.69 7.29
C ALA A 49 15.34 8.92 7.22
N ALA A 50 16.13 8.05 7.85
CA ALA A 50 17.58 8.13 7.79
C ALA A 50 18.09 8.01 6.35
N ILE A 51 17.62 7.02 5.58
CA ILE A 51 18.04 6.83 4.18
C ILE A 51 17.72 8.05 3.31
N ALA A 52 16.53 8.65 3.47
CA ALA A 52 16.14 9.83 2.72
C ALA A 52 16.91 11.09 3.14
N GLN A 53 17.01 11.35 4.45
CA GLN A 53 17.42 12.66 4.99
C GLN A 53 18.90 12.69 5.38
N GLU A 54 19.39 11.63 6.00
CA GLU A 54 20.76 11.55 6.52
C GLU A 54 21.72 11.04 5.44
N TYR A 55 21.34 9.96 4.74
CA TYR A 55 22.12 9.41 3.63
C TYR A 55 21.83 10.10 2.28
N GLY A 56 20.75 10.88 2.20
CA GLY A 56 20.45 11.72 1.03
C GLY A 56 19.91 10.99 -0.20
N TYR A 57 19.39 9.77 -0.05
CA TYR A 57 18.81 9.03 -1.16
C TYR A 57 17.49 9.64 -1.62
N PRO A 58 17.23 9.77 -2.94
CA PRO A 58 15.95 10.24 -3.46
C PRO A 58 14.79 9.39 -2.95
N SER A 59 13.70 10.03 -2.50
CA SER A 59 12.52 9.30 -2.01
C SER A 59 11.90 8.39 -3.06
N SER A 60 12.05 8.71 -4.36
CA SER A 60 11.60 7.86 -5.47
C SER A 60 12.33 6.51 -5.53
N TRP A 61 13.53 6.40 -4.95
CA TRP A 61 14.32 5.16 -4.92
C TRP A 61 14.00 4.28 -3.72
N ILE A 62 13.29 4.80 -2.71
CA ILE A 62 13.06 4.11 -1.44
C ILE A 62 11.70 3.42 -1.50
N HIS A 63 11.71 2.09 -1.50
CA HIS A 63 10.52 1.29 -1.52
C HIS A 63 10.37 0.47 -0.24
N THR A 64 9.16 0.37 0.29
CA THR A 64 8.88 -0.34 1.55
C THR A 64 8.00 -1.56 1.30
N GLU A 65 8.23 -2.67 2.02
CA GLU A 65 7.38 -3.87 1.98
C GLU A 65 7.19 -4.44 0.55
N ILE A 66 8.28 -4.46 -0.22
CA ILE A 66 8.29 -4.90 -1.62
C ILE A 66 8.57 -6.41 -1.67
N PRO A 67 7.80 -7.19 -2.45
CA PRO A 67 8.17 -8.57 -2.77
C PRO A 67 9.54 -8.58 -3.43
N VAL A 68 10.45 -9.42 -2.95
CA VAL A 68 11.83 -9.42 -3.47
C VAL A 68 11.92 -10.13 -4.82
N GLN A 69 10.96 -11.01 -5.12
CA GLN A 69 10.76 -11.66 -6.42
C GLN A 69 9.25 -11.83 -6.68
N ASP A 70 8.87 -11.82 -7.96
CA ASP A 70 7.49 -12.02 -8.38
C ASP A 70 6.95 -13.40 -7.96
N GLY A 71 5.73 -13.41 -7.42
CA GLY A 71 5.08 -14.62 -6.91
C GLY A 71 5.55 -15.09 -5.52
N ASN A 72 6.61 -14.50 -4.95
CA ASN A 72 7.07 -14.84 -3.60
C ASN A 72 6.25 -14.11 -2.51
N ARG A 73 6.02 -14.79 -1.37
CA ARG A 73 5.34 -14.20 -0.19
C ARG A 73 6.28 -13.36 0.69
N ARG A 74 7.59 -13.54 0.53
CA ARG A 74 8.62 -12.83 1.32
C ARG A 74 8.80 -11.41 0.79
N ARG A 75 8.87 -10.44 1.70
CA ARG A 75 9.01 -9.01 1.40
C ARG A 75 10.22 -8.47 2.15
N ALA A 76 11.01 -7.64 1.49
CA ALA A 76 12.01 -6.83 2.17
C ALA A 76 11.30 -5.66 2.85
N ASP A 77 11.75 -5.30 4.05
CA ASP A 77 11.20 -4.15 4.76
C ASP A 77 11.44 -2.85 4.00
N ILE A 78 12.67 -2.63 3.53
CA ILE A 78 13.05 -1.49 2.69
C ILE A 78 14.02 -1.95 1.60
N LEU A 79 13.78 -1.47 0.39
CA LEU A 79 14.62 -1.65 -0.79
C LEU A 79 14.97 -0.27 -1.34
N VAL A 80 16.25 0.03 -1.53
CA VAL A 80 16.70 1.26 -2.20
C VAL A 80 17.13 0.90 -3.61
N LYS A 81 16.37 1.32 -4.62
CA LYS A 81 16.61 0.98 -6.03
C LYS A 81 16.50 2.22 -6.92
N PRO A 82 17.50 2.52 -7.75
CA PRO A 82 17.38 3.56 -8.76
C PRO A 82 16.21 3.31 -9.71
N GLU A 83 15.56 4.40 -10.14
CA GLU A 83 14.50 4.31 -11.15
C GLU A 83 15.04 3.70 -12.45
N GLY A 84 14.34 2.72 -13.01
CA GLY A 84 14.76 1.98 -14.21
C GLY A 84 15.88 0.93 -14.00
N ALA A 85 16.51 0.86 -12.82
CA ALA A 85 17.53 -0.16 -12.55
C ALA A 85 16.91 -1.54 -12.31
N GLN A 86 17.62 -2.58 -12.75
CA GLN A 86 17.23 -3.97 -12.52
C GLN A 86 17.54 -4.40 -11.08
N CYS A 87 18.76 -4.18 -10.59
CA CYS A 87 19.12 -4.51 -9.22
C CYS A 87 18.91 -3.33 -8.26
N ALA A 88 18.66 -3.67 -6.99
CA ALA A 88 18.67 -2.71 -5.91
C ALA A 88 20.11 -2.36 -5.49
N LEU A 89 20.28 -1.22 -4.82
CA LEU A 89 21.54 -0.83 -4.22
C LEU A 89 21.63 -1.31 -2.76
N ILE A 90 20.54 -1.18 -2.01
CA ILE A 90 20.51 -1.50 -0.57
C ILE A 90 19.24 -2.30 -0.24
N VAL A 91 19.40 -3.37 0.54
CA VAL A 91 18.29 -4.03 1.23
C VAL A 91 18.44 -3.79 2.73
N ILE A 92 17.36 -3.36 3.38
CA ILE A 92 17.32 -3.12 4.82
C ILE A 92 16.21 -3.95 5.45
N GLU A 93 16.56 -4.74 6.46
CA GLU A 93 15.60 -5.45 7.31
C GLU A 93 15.54 -4.80 8.70
N CYS A 94 14.32 -4.56 9.16
CA CYS A 94 14.01 -3.88 10.40
C CYS A 94 13.38 -4.85 11.40
N LYS A 95 13.92 -4.88 12.63
CA LYS A 95 13.34 -5.66 13.74
C LYS A 95 12.86 -4.73 14.85
N LYS A 96 11.96 -5.23 15.70
CA LYS A 96 11.47 -4.47 16.87
C LYS A 96 12.63 -4.08 17.81
N ARG A 97 12.50 -2.90 18.44
CA ARG A 97 13.45 -2.46 19.48
C ARG A 97 13.53 -3.50 20.60
N GLY A 98 14.75 -3.79 21.07
CA GLY A 98 15.01 -4.75 22.14
C GLY A 98 15.03 -6.22 21.70
N LEU A 99 14.80 -6.54 20.42
CA LEU A 99 15.08 -7.87 19.88
C LEU A 99 16.56 -7.97 19.45
N GLU A 100 17.25 -9.00 19.91
CA GLU A 100 18.62 -9.27 19.46
C GLU A 100 18.68 -9.63 17.98
N LEU A 101 19.73 -9.16 17.30
CA LEU A 101 19.97 -9.45 15.89
C LEU A 101 20.69 -10.80 15.76
N THR A 102 19.95 -11.82 15.33
CA THR A 102 20.40 -13.21 15.24
C THR A 102 20.99 -13.56 13.86
N ALA A 103 21.67 -14.71 13.77
CA ALA A 103 22.14 -15.26 12.50
C ALA A 103 20.99 -15.55 11.52
N ALA A 104 19.85 -16.04 12.01
CA ALA A 104 18.67 -16.29 11.18
C ALA A 104 18.12 -15.00 10.54
N HIS A 105 18.16 -13.87 11.26
CA HIS A 105 17.80 -12.58 10.66
C HIS A 105 18.78 -12.18 9.57
N LYS A 106 20.08 -12.38 9.78
CA LYS A 106 21.12 -12.09 8.78
C LYS A 106 20.92 -12.93 7.52
N GLU A 107 20.67 -14.23 7.66
CA GLU A 107 20.37 -15.13 6.53
C GLU A 107 19.12 -14.66 5.76
N GLN A 108 18.08 -14.23 6.46
CA GLN A 108 16.88 -13.67 5.83
C GLN A 108 17.18 -12.46 4.95
N VAL A 109 17.99 -11.49 5.43
CA VAL A 109 18.34 -10.31 4.62
C VAL A 109 19.28 -10.67 3.48
N LEU A 110 20.17 -11.64 3.70
CA LEU A 110 21.10 -12.13 2.68
C LEU A 110 20.36 -12.75 1.49
N ASP A 111 19.37 -13.60 1.76
CA ASP A 111 18.48 -14.15 0.73
C ASP A 111 17.84 -13.03 -0.10
N TYR A 112 17.44 -11.94 0.55
CA TYR A 112 16.85 -10.80 -0.13
C TYR A 112 17.86 -10.01 -0.95
N CYS A 113 19.09 -9.85 -0.48
CA CYS A 113 20.16 -9.21 -1.23
C CYS A 113 20.48 -9.97 -2.50
N TYR A 114 20.61 -11.30 -2.43
CA TYR A 114 20.82 -12.14 -3.61
C TYR A 114 19.67 -12.03 -4.60
N ALA A 115 18.43 -12.12 -4.11
CA ALA A 115 17.26 -12.01 -4.97
C ALA A 115 17.11 -10.64 -5.65
N ALA A 116 17.57 -9.56 -5.01
CA ALA A 116 17.49 -8.20 -5.54
C ALA A 116 18.79 -7.71 -6.23
N GLY A 117 19.85 -8.52 -6.26
CA GLY A 117 21.19 -8.11 -6.73
C GLY A 117 21.82 -6.98 -5.92
N ALA A 118 21.45 -6.82 -4.65
CA ALA A 118 21.88 -5.68 -3.84
C ALA A 118 23.30 -5.89 -3.28
N PRO A 119 24.25 -4.96 -3.51
CA PRO A 119 25.59 -5.04 -2.95
C PRO A 119 25.66 -4.67 -1.48
N TYR A 120 24.68 -3.93 -0.95
CA TYR A 120 24.65 -3.52 0.46
C TYR A 120 23.48 -4.14 1.22
N MET A 121 23.81 -4.73 2.36
CA MET A 121 22.87 -5.35 3.28
C MET A 121 22.88 -4.63 4.62
N VAL A 122 21.72 -4.24 5.12
CA VAL A 122 21.55 -3.61 6.43
C VAL A 122 20.56 -4.41 7.28
N LEU A 123 20.93 -4.67 8.52
CA LEU A 123 20.04 -5.23 9.54
C LEU A 123 20.02 -4.32 10.76
N THR A 124 18.83 -3.88 11.18
CA THR A 124 18.69 -2.93 12.29
C THR A 124 17.52 -3.27 13.20
N ASN A 125 17.67 -3.02 14.50
CA ASN A 125 16.57 -3.03 15.49
C ASN A 125 16.32 -1.62 16.07
N GLY A 126 16.89 -0.58 15.45
CA GLY A 126 16.81 0.82 15.87
C GLY A 126 17.69 1.18 17.08
N ARG A 127 18.37 0.21 17.71
CA ARG A 127 19.43 0.45 18.70
C ARG A 127 20.80 0.04 18.17
N GLU A 128 20.83 -1.09 17.49
CA GLU A 128 21.98 -1.64 16.79
C GLU A 128 21.68 -1.68 15.30
N LYS A 129 22.69 -1.34 14.50
CA LYS A 129 22.69 -1.45 13.04
C LYS A 129 23.95 -2.22 12.65
N ARG A 130 23.80 -3.22 11.80
CA ARG A 130 24.92 -3.97 11.21
C ARG A 130 24.83 -3.89 9.69
N VAL A 131 25.96 -3.65 9.05
CA VAL A 131 26.05 -3.43 7.60
C VAL A 131 27.09 -4.36 7.00
N TRP A 132 26.80 -4.89 5.81
CA TRP A 132 27.73 -5.71 5.04
C TRP A 132 27.73 -5.33 3.56
N ILE A 133 28.86 -5.58 2.92
CA ILE A 133 28.98 -5.72 1.47
C ILE A 133 28.71 -7.19 1.13
N VAL A 134 27.83 -7.40 0.15
CA VAL A 134 27.50 -8.70 -0.44
C VAL A 134 28.25 -8.83 -1.76
N ASP A 135 29.19 -9.76 -1.80
CA ASP A 135 29.92 -10.12 -3.01
C ASP A 135 29.17 -11.28 -3.67
N HIS A 136 28.51 -11.01 -4.81
CA HIS A 136 27.62 -11.97 -5.49
C HIS A 136 28.40 -13.06 -6.22
N ASP A 137 29.65 -12.79 -6.62
CA ASP A 137 30.49 -13.76 -7.35
C ASP A 137 31.11 -14.80 -6.41
N SER A 138 31.63 -14.35 -5.27
CA SER A 138 32.30 -15.21 -4.29
C SER A 138 31.40 -15.63 -3.12
N HIS A 139 30.14 -15.17 -3.10
CA HIS A 139 29.20 -15.34 -1.98
C HIS A 139 29.78 -14.91 -0.62
N ARG A 140 30.70 -13.93 -0.62
CA ARG A 140 31.37 -13.45 0.57
C ARG A 140 30.61 -12.27 1.17
N LEU A 141 30.53 -12.26 2.50
CA LEU A 141 29.95 -11.17 3.28
C LEU A 141 31.02 -10.44 4.07
N THR A 142 31.22 -9.16 3.77
CA THR A 142 32.24 -8.33 4.43
C THR A 142 31.56 -7.30 5.33
N PRO A 143 31.73 -7.34 6.67
CA PRO A 143 31.16 -6.34 7.55
C PRO A 143 31.81 -4.98 7.32
N ILE A 144 31.00 -3.93 7.26
CA ILE A 144 31.45 -2.54 7.12
C ILE A 144 30.81 -1.67 8.21
N GLY A 145 31.37 -0.48 8.42
CA GLY A 145 30.86 0.46 9.42
C GLY A 145 29.49 1.04 9.06
N ASP A 146 29.29 1.41 7.79
CA ASP A 146 28.04 1.97 7.31
C ASP A 146 27.86 1.84 5.79
N VAL A 147 26.65 2.07 5.29
CA VAL A 147 26.37 2.20 3.85
C VAL A 147 26.91 3.54 3.33
N PRO A 148 27.30 3.63 2.04
CA PRO A 148 27.67 4.92 1.45
C PRO A 148 26.47 5.88 1.47
N SER A 149 26.74 7.17 1.66
CA SER A 149 25.76 8.21 1.37
C SER A 149 25.57 8.36 -0.14
N PHE A 150 24.44 8.94 -0.55
CA PHE A 150 24.14 9.17 -1.97
C PHE A 150 25.25 9.98 -2.68
N ARG A 151 25.93 10.89 -1.97
CA ARG A 151 27.02 11.70 -2.52
C ARG A 151 28.34 10.95 -2.70
N GLU A 152 28.51 9.84 -2.00
CA GLU A 152 29.73 9.00 -2.05
C GLU A 152 29.62 7.91 -3.13
N LEU A 153 28.45 7.78 -3.77
CA LEU A 153 28.25 6.83 -4.87
C LEU A 153 29.01 7.30 -6.12
N SER A 154 30.02 6.53 -6.50
CA SER A 154 30.65 6.57 -7.83
C SER A 154 29.89 5.74 -8.87
N GLU A 155 30.22 5.92 -10.16
CA GLU A 155 29.69 5.10 -11.27
C GLU A 155 29.88 3.59 -11.05
N SER A 156 30.97 3.16 -10.43
CA SER A 156 31.19 1.74 -10.10
C SER A 156 30.16 1.16 -9.14
N HIS A 157 29.60 1.97 -8.24
CA HIS A 157 28.53 1.53 -7.32
C HIS A 157 27.18 1.37 -8.04
N LEU A 158 26.94 2.15 -9.09
CA LEU A 158 25.72 2.08 -9.91
C LEU A 158 25.81 1.00 -11.00
N ASN A 159 26.99 0.82 -11.60
CA ASN A 159 27.24 -0.18 -12.64
C ASN A 159 27.26 -1.60 -12.08
N HIS A 160 27.72 -1.84 -10.84
CA HIS A 160 27.64 -3.16 -10.21
C HIS A 160 26.18 -3.63 -10.01
N ALA A 161 25.24 -2.71 -9.83
CA ALA A 161 23.80 -2.98 -9.82
C ALA A 161 23.19 -3.17 -11.24
N THR A 162 23.99 -2.98 -12.29
CA THR A 162 23.55 -3.10 -13.69
C THR A 162 24.16 -4.36 -14.34
N ASP A 163 25.39 -4.74 -14.00
CA ASP A 163 26.11 -5.87 -14.62
C ASP A 163 25.72 -7.26 -14.09
N LEU A 164 25.07 -7.37 -12.93
CA LEU A 164 24.67 -8.65 -12.33
C LEU A 164 23.41 -9.29 -12.94
N CYS A 165 22.76 -8.63 -13.90
CA CYS A 165 21.41 -8.99 -14.35
C CYS A 165 21.35 -9.28 -15.86
N THR A 166 22.02 -10.36 -16.30
CA THR A 166 21.75 -10.98 -17.61
C THR A 166 20.82 -12.19 -17.53
N VAL A 167 20.26 -12.48 -16.35
CA VAL A 167 19.25 -13.54 -16.19
C VAL A 167 18.15 -13.01 -15.27
N VAL A 168 16.90 -13.19 -15.71
CA VAL A 168 15.63 -12.83 -15.04
C VAL A 168 15.11 -11.41 -15.33
N CYS A 169 14.46 -11.23 -16.48
CA CYS A 169 13.00 -11.06 -16.60
C CYS A 169 12.65 -10.82 -18.07
N GLU A 170 11.87 -11.73 -18.66
CA GLU A 170 11.19 -11.49 -19.92
C GLU A 170 10.12 -10.40 -19.71
N ASN A 171 10.19 -9.37 -20.57
CA ASN A 171 9.13 -8.46 -20.98
C ASN A 171 7.82 -8.50 -20.16
N ASP A 172 7.62 -7.53 -19.26
CA ASP A 172 6.26 -7.11 -18.92
C ASP A 172 5.79 -6.14 -20.00
N GLY A 173 5.02 -6.69 -20.94
CA GLY A 173 4.26 -5.90 -21.90
C GLY A 173 3.54 -4.78 -21.17
N SER A 174 3.76 -3.56 -21.65
CA SER A 174 3.00 -2.37 -21.28
C SER A 174 1.54 -2.53 -21.74
N GLU A 175 0.78 -3.39 -21.07
CA GLU A 175 -0.67 -3.22 -20.99
C GLU A 175 -0.92 -2.07 -20.03
N ASP A 176 -1.70 -1.07 -20.46
CA ASP A 176 -2.04 0.12 -19.69
C ASP A 176 -2.30 -0.26 -18.22
N ALA A 177 -1.41 0.16 -17.32
CA ALA A 177 -1.34 -0.30 -15.93
C ALA A 177 -2.58 0.07 -15.08
N TYR A 178 -3.55 0.74 -15.69
CA TYR A 178 -4.83 1.15 -15.14
C TYR A 178 -6.03 0.62 -15.95
N SER A 179 -5.85 -0.29 -16.91
CA SER A 179 -6.96 -0.85 -17.68
C SER A 179 -7.99 -1.54 -16.77
N ILE A 180 -9.27 -1.31 -17.06
CA ILE A 180 -10.38 -1.91 -16.33
C ILE A 180 -10.63 -3.34 -16.85
N ALA A 181 -10.44 -4.33 -15.99
CA ALA A 181 -10.88 -5.70 -16.27
C ALA A 181 -12.41 -5.80 -16.08
N THR A 182 -13.18 -5.82 -17.15
CA THR A 182 -14.65 -5.96 -17.13
C THR A 182 -15.10 -7.41 -17.28
N GLY A 183 -16.30 -7.72 -16.80
CA GLY A 183 -16.90 -9.04 -16.93
C GLY A 183 -17.20 -9.37 -18.39
N ILE A 184 -16.84 -10.58 -18.84
CA ILE A 184 -17.02 -11.03 -20.23
C ILE A 184 -18.51 -11.05 -20.63
N GLY A 185 -19.43 -11.20 -19.66
CA GLY A 185 -20.86 -11.17 -19.90
C GLY A 185 -21.53 -9.81 -19.65
N SER A 186 -20.75 -8.75 -19.41
CA SER A 186 -21.34 -7.43 -19.15
C SER A 186 -21.87 -6.78 -20.42
N GLY A 187 -23.09 -6.21 -20.34
CA GLY A 187 -23.73 -5.52 -21.45
C GLY A 187 -23.14 -4.12 -21.71
N PRO A 188 -23.40 -3.50 -22.88
CA PRO A 188 -22.83 -2.21 -23.25
C PRO A 188 -23.08 -1.08 -22.21
N ALA A 189 -24.31 -0.97 -21.68
CA ALA A 189 -24.64 0.03 -20.68
C ALA A 189 -23.81 -0.15 -19.38
N ALA A 190 -23.64 -1.39 -18.92
CA ALA A 190 -22.83 -1.68 -17.75
C ALA A 190 -21.35 -1.36 -17.99
N LEU A 191 -20.84 -1.57 -19.21
CA LEU A 191 -19.47 -1.22 -19.58
C LEU A 191 -19.25 0.30 -19.66
N ASP A 192 -20.23 1.06 -20.13
CA ASP A 192 -20.15 2.53 -20.16
C ASP A 192 -20.21 3.14 -18.75
N LEU A 193 -21.08 2.62 -17.89
CA LEU A 193 -21.10 2.98 -16.47
C LEU A 193 -19.79 2.59 -15.78
N ALA A 194 -19.25 1.41 -16.09
CA ALA A 194 -17.98 0.93 -15.55
C ALA A 194 -16.81 1.87 -15.94
N ARG A 195 -16.76 2.33 -17.18
CA ARG A 195 -15.76 3.29 -17.67
C ARG A 195 -15.87 4.62 -16.93
N SER A 196 -17.07 5.17 -16.84
CA SER A 196 -17.34 6.44 -16.15
C SER A 196 -16.96 6.40 -14.66
N LEU A 197 -17.26 5.29 -13.98
CA LEU A 197 -16.85 5.07 -12.59
C LEU A 197 -15.33 4.90 -12.46
N HIS A 198 -14.73 4.15 -13.38
CA HIS A 198 -13.30 3.91 -13.37
C HIS A 198 -12.53 5.23 -13.53
N GLU A 199 -12.89 6.07 -14.49
CA GLU A 199 -12.28 7.39 -14.73
C GLU A 199 -12.31 8.27 -13.47
N ARG A 200 -13.44 8.33 -12.77
CA ARG A 200 -13.56 9.06 -11.49
C ARG A 200 -12.67 8.49 -10.39
N ILE A 201 -12.59 7.16 -10.29
CA ILE A 201 -11.73 6.49 -9.31
C ILE A 201 -10.25 6.74 -9.62
N THR A 202 -9.84 6.66 -10.89
CA THR A 202 -8.43 6.72 -11.29
C THR A 202 -7.94 8.10 -11.69
N ALA A 203 -8.79 9.13 -11.59
CA ALA A 203 -8.39 10.53 -11.77
C ALA A 203 -7.15 10.87 -10.92
N SER A 204 -6.18 11.58 -11.50
CA SER A 204 -4.94 11.95 -10.78
C SER A 204 -5.14 13.07 -9.75
N SER A 205 -6.14 13.93 -9.97
CA SER A 205 -6.46 15.02 -9.04
C SER A 205 -7.07 14.48 -7.75
N SER A 206 -6.82 15.17 -6.65
CA SER A 206 -7.54 14.88 -5.41
C SER A 206 -9.02 15.23 -5.57
N VAL A 207 -9.89 14.39 -5.01
CA VAL A 207 -11.35 14.58 -5.02
C VAL A 207 -11.77 15.67 -4.04
N PHE A 208 -11.02 15.84 -2.94
CA PHE A 208 -11.22 16.91 -1.96
C PHE A 208 -9.90 17.21 -1.23
N ALA A 209 -9.64 18.48 -0.93
CA ALA A 209 -8.40 18.91 -0.29
C ALA A 209 -8.45 18.90 1.24
N GLU A 210 -9.62 19.21 1.82
CA GLU A 210 -9.77 19.39 3.27
C GLU A 210 -10.76 18.37 3.88
N PRO A 211 -10.54 17.93 5.12
CA PRO A 211 -11.47 17.06 5.83
C PRO A 211 -12.88 17.66 5.91
N PHE A 212 -13.91 16.84 5.68
CA PHE A 212 -15.30 17.28 5.80
C PHE A 212 -16.19 16.27 6.52
N LYS A 213 -17.33 16.74 7.04
CA LYS A 213 -18.33 15.91 7.70
C LYS A 213 -19.36 15.43 6.68
N TRP A 214 -19.74 14.16 6.77
CA TRP A 214 -20.80 13.58 5.94
C TRP A 214 -21.59 12.56 6.75
N ARG A 215 -22.91 12.74 6.90
CA ARG A 215 -23.79 11.82 7.65
C ARG A 215 -23.25 11.43 9.05
N ASN A 216 -22.66 12.38 9.79
CA ASN A 216 -21.97 12.23 11.09
C ASN A 216 -20.59 11.54 11.06
N TYR A 217 -20.13 11.09 9.91
CA TYR A 217 -18.76 10.61 9.68
C TYR A 217 -17.84 11.77 9.33
N THR A 218 -16.52 11.54 9.43
CA THR A 218 -15.51 12.46 8.90
C THR A 218 -14.80 11.80 7.75
N ILE A 219 -14.86 12.39 6.56
CA ILE A 219 -14.03 12.00 5.43
C ILE A 219 -12.76 12.84 5.54
N ALA A 220 -11.66 12.19 5.92
CA ALA A 220 -10.51 12.87 6.52
C ALA A 220 -9.38 13.15 5.54
N GLU A 221 -9.10 12.23 4.62
CA GLU A 221 -8.00 12.38 3.67
C GLU A 221 -8.29 11.59 2.40
N ASP A 222 -8.15 12.23 1.25
CA ASP A 222 -8.07 11.56 -0.03
C ASP A 222 -6.63 11.16 -0.30
N MET A 223 -6.39 9.85 -0.31
CA MET A 223 -5.04 9.30 -0.46
C MET A 223 -4.68 9.08 -1.93
N GLY A 224 -5.61 9.36 -2.87
CA GLY A 224 -5.44 9.17 -4.30
C GLY A 224 -5.50 7.71 -4.75
N VAL A 225 -4.95 7.46 -5.94
CA VAL A 225 -4.98 6.16 -6.61
C VAL A 225 -3.90 5.24 -6.03
N GLY A 226 -4.30 4.03 -5.62
CA GLY A 226 -3.41 3.02 -5.09
C GLY A 226 -2.69 2.25 -6.19
N ALA A 227 -1.38 2.15 -6.05
CA ALA A 227 -0.49 1.43 -6.96
C ALA A 227 -0.11 0.01 -6.47
N ARG A 228 -0.48 -0.38 -5.26
CA ARG A 228 -0.08 -1.66 -4.64
C ARG A 228 -1.15 -2.74 -4.79
N SER A 229 -0.75 -4.00 -4.93
CA SER A 229 -1.71 -5.11 -4.93
C SER A 229 -2.26 -5.38 -3.53
N LEU A 230 -3.60 -5.43 -3.39
CA LEU A 230 -4.28 -5.89 -2.17
C LEU A 230 -4.70 -7.37 -2.24
N GLY A 231 -4.31 -8.06 -3.31
CA GLY A 231 -4.71 -9.44 -3.60
C GLY A 231 -6.15 -9.54 -4.10
N ARG A 232 -6.75 -10.73 -3.92
CA ARG A 232 -8.11 -11.02 -4.37
C ARG A 232 -9.11 -10.74 -3.25
N ILE A 233 -10.01 -9.77 -3.45
CA ILE A 233 -11.06 -9.39 -2.50
C ILE A 233 -12.41 -9.56 -3.19
N ARG A 234 -13.30 -10.38 -2.61
CA ARG A 234 -14.60 -10.72 -3.19
C ARG A 234 -14.52 -11.09 -4.68
N GLY A 235 -13.49 -11.85 -5.06
CA GLY A 235 -13.36 -12.38 -6.43
C GLY A 235 -12.81 -11.37 -7.44
N CYS A 236 -12.71 -10.10 -7.09
CA CYS A 236 -11.99 -9.11 -7.88
C CYS A 236 -10.50 -9.08 -7.49
N TRP A 237 -9.63 -8.86 -8.47
CA TRP A 237 -8.20 -8.59 -8.24
C TRP A 237 -7.97 -7.11 -8.00
N TRP A 238 -7.35 -6.78 -6.86
CA TRP A 238 -7.04 -5.41 -6.47
C TRP A 238 -5.58 -5.07 -6.76
N ASN A 239 -5.16 -5.32 -7.99
CA ASN A 239 -3.88 -4.92 -8.58
C ASN A 239 -4.03 -3.53 -9.23
N ARG A 240 -3.73 -2.46 -8.49
CA ARG A 240 -3.84 -1.06 -8.99
C ARG A 240 -5.27 -0.64 -9.36
N GLY A 241 -5.44 0.60 -9.81
CA GLY A 241 -6.71 1.13 -10.33
C GLY A 241 -7.83 1.21 -9.27
N TYR A 242 -7.49 1.50 -8.02
CA TYR A 242 -8.44 1.77 -6.95
C TYR A 242 -8.08 3.07 -6.26
N ARG A 243 -9.07 3.78 -5.71
CA ARG A 243 -8.87 5.00 -4.91
C ARG A 243 -9.04 4.69 -3.43
N SER A 244 -8.25 5.32 -2.58
CA SER A 244 -8.31 5.15 -1.13
C SER A 244 -8.64 6.47 -0.44
N VAL A 245 -9.56 6.45 0.51
CA VAL A 245 -9.86 7.57 1.41
C VAL A 245 -9.81 7.12 2.86
N LEU A 246 -9.26 7.96 3.71
CA LEU A 246 -9.34 7.81 5.16
C LEU A 246 -10.68 8.35 5.66
N ALA A 247 -11.38 7.57 6.46
CA ALA A 247 -12.64 7.98 7.10
C ALA A 247 -12.62 7.67 8.61
N LEU A 248 -13.31 8.51 9.38
CA LEU A 248 -13.55 8.35 10.81
C LEU A 248 -15.05 8.16 11.07
N ASP A 249 -15.40 7.14 11.86
CA ASP A 249 -16.77 6.95 12.37
C ASP A 249 -17.17 8.04 13.39
N PRO A 250 -18.45 8.12 13.80
CA PRO A 250 -18.91 9.11 14.78
C PRO A 250 -18.18 9.02 16.12
N GLU A 251 -17.69 7.83 16.49
CA GLU A 251 -16.85 7.62 17.66
C GLU A 251 -15.37 8.00 17.42
N GLY A 252 -14.97 8.39 16.22
CA GLY A 252 -13.59 8.75 15.87
C GLY A 252 -12.66 7.55 15.62
N ASN A 253 -13.19 6.36 15.36
CA ASN A 253 -12.40 5.24 14.86
C ASN A 253 -12.12 5.39 13.37
N ALA A 254 -10.88 5.20 12.99
CA ALA A 254 -10.41 5.30 11.62
C ALA A 254 -10.49 3.97 10.86
N CYS A 255 -10.79 4.09 9.57
CA CYS A 255 -10.60 3.05 8.57
C CYS A 255 -10.20 3.67 7.22
N VAL A 256 -9.55 2.87 6.37
CA VAL A 256 -9.34 3.22 4.97
C VAL A 256 -10.44 2.57 4.14
N VAL A 257 -11.19 3.37 3.40
CA VAL A 257 -12.21 2.91 2.45
C VAL A 257 -11.61 2.97 1.04
N ARG A 258 -11.84 1.93 0.25
CA ARG A 258 -11.29 1.81 -1.10
C ARG A 258 -12.33 1.47 -2.14
N PHE A 259 -12.21 2.06 -3.32
CA PHE A 259 -13.16 1.96 -4.43
C PHE A 259 -12.47 1.35 -5.64
N LYS A 260 -13.07 0.34 -6.24
CA LYS A 260 -12.57 -0.28 -7.46
C LYS A 260 -13.73 -0.75 -8.33
N VAL A 261 -13.63 -0.51 -9.63
CA VAL A 261 -14.48 -1.22 -10.61
C VAL A 261 -13.72 -2.42 -11.15
N GLY A 262 -14.41 -3.54 -11.31
CA GLY A 262 -13.86 -4.68 -12.04
C GLY A 262 -14.77 -5.89 -12.09
N ALA A 263 -14.32 -6.92 -12.81
CA ALA A 263 -14.99 -8.19 -12.92
C ALA A 263 -14.92 -8.99 -11.61
N ASP A 264 -15.99 -9.74 -11.29
CA ASP A 264 -15.87 -10.87 -10.37
C ASP A 264 -15.35 -12.08 -11.15
N SER A 265 -14.19 -12.62 -10.78
CA SER A 265 -13.71 -13.87 -11.42
C SER A 265 -14.59 -15.10 -11.15
N ARG A 266 -15.66 -14.98 -10.35
CA ARG A 266 -16.67 -16.02 -10.11
C ARG A 266 -18.00 -15.78 -10.83
N ALA A 267 -18.20 -14.61 -11.43
CA ALA A 267 -19.45 -14.26 -12.10
C ALA A 267 -19.15 -13.39 -13.33
N PRO A 268 -19.86 -13.56 -14.46
CA PRO A 268 -19.53 -12.86 -15.69
C PRO A 268 -19.90 -11.36 -15.69
N CYS A 269 -20.12 -10.75 -14.53
CA CYS A 269 -20.60 -9.39 -14.36
C CYS A 269 -19.50 -8.44 -13.84
N THR A 270 -19.70 -7.15 -14.11
CA THR A 270 -18.84 -6.06 -13.63
C THR A 270 -19.47 -5.42 -12.39
N TYR A 271 -18.64 -5.07 -11.42
CA TYR A 271 -19.09 -4.50 -10.16
C TYR A 271 -18.29 -3.25 -9.78
N LEU A 272 -18.96 -2.32 -9.09
CA LEU A 272 -18.30 -1.36 -8.21
C LEU A 272 -18.13 -1.98 -6.82
N TYR A 273 -16.89 -2.17 -6.40
CA TYR A 273 -16.54 -2.68 -5.09
C TYR A 273 -16.11 -1.55 -4.16
N VAL A 274 -16.62 -1.60 -2.92
CA VAL A 274 -16.12 -0.78 -1.81
C VAL A 274 -15.61 -1.68 -0.69
N ALA A 275 -14.34 -1.50 -0.36
CA ALA A 275 -13.65 -2.26 0.67
C ALA A 275 -13.27 -1.37 1.86
N VAL A 276 -13.70 -1.76 3.06
CA VAL A 276 -13.31 -1.11 4.31
C VAL A 276 -12.16 -1.87 4.93
N SER A 277 -11.13 -1.13 5.29
CA SER A 277 -9.84 -1.71 5.66
C SER A 277 -9.29 -1.12 6.96
N VAL A 278 -8.84 -2.03 7.82
CA VAL A 278 -8.24 -1.71 9.13
C VAL A 278 -7.02 -2.60 9.34
N GLY A 279 -5.84 -2.00 9.44
CA GLY A 279 -4.60 -2.78 9.52
C GLY A 279 -4.43 -3.71 8.31
N ALA A 280 -3.97 -4.94 8.59
CA ALA A 280 -4.06 -6.16 7.77
C ALA A 280 -5.23 -6.32 6.80
N ARG A 281 -6.39 -5.95 7.30
CA ARG A 281 -7.63 -6.63 6.91
C ARG A 281 -8.37 -5.73 5.94
N ASN A 282 -8.59 -6.26 4.74
CA ASN A 282 -9.46 -5.67 3.74
C ASN A 282 -10.77 -6.46 3.74
N GLN A 283 -11.90 -5.77 3.87
CA GLN A 283 -13.21 -6.39 3.80
C GLN A 283 -14.07 -5.64 2.77
N CYS A 284 -14.44 -6.31 1.68
CA CYS A 284 -15.47 -5.80 0.79
C CYS A 284 -16.84 -5.87 1.49
N THR A 285 -17.41 -4.71 1.76
CA THR A 285 -18.66 -4.55 2.52
C THR A 285 -19.82 -4.12 1.61
N LEU A 286 -19.50 -3.51 0.47
CA LEU A 286 -20.42 -3.14 -0.59
C LEU A 286 -19.85 -3.59 -1.94
N ALA A 287 -20.70 -4.18 -2.76
CA ALA A 287 -20.40 -4.57 -4.14
C ALA A 287 -21.70 -4.41 -4.93
N MET A 288 -21.73 -3.46 -5.85
CA MET A 288 -22.90 -3.14 -6.67
C MET A 288 -22.70 -3.68 -8.08
N CYS A 289 -23.63 -4.51 -8.56
CA CYS A 289 -23.59 -5.12 -9.88
C CYS A 289 -23.99 -4.08 -10.92
N LEU A 290 -23.10 -3.77 -11.86
CA LEU A 290 -23.38 -2.77 -12.90
C LEU A 290 -24.31 -3.32 -14.00
N ASP A 291 -24.42 -4.66 -14.08
CA ASP A 291 -25.35 -5.35 -14.96
C ASP A 291 -26.77 -5.48 -14.35
N ASP A 292 -26.94 -5.12 -13.07
CA ASP A 292 -28.26 -5.06 -12.42
C ASP A 292 -28.85 -3.66 -12.66
N PRO A 293 -29.99 -3.54 -13.38
CA PRO A 293 -30.51 -2.24 -13.80
C PRO A 293 -30.93 -1.35 -12.62
N VAL A 294 -31.41 -1.94 -11.52
CA VAL A 294 -31.80 -1.17 -10.32
C VAL A 294 -30.57 -0.61 -9.63
N GLN A 295 -29.50 -1.40 -9.53
CA GLN A 295 -28.26 -0.94 -8.93
C GLN A 295 -27.51 0.05 -9.82
N ALA A 296 -27.56 -0.13 -11.14
CA ALA A 296 -27.00 0.79 -12.11
C ALA A 296 -27.71 2.15 -12.05
N GLU A 297 -29.04 2.19 -12.04
CA GLU A 297 -29.82 3.42 -11.93
C GLU A 297 -29.48 4.20 -10.66
N ILE A 298 -29.34 3.52 -9.51
CA ILE A 298 -28.91 4.15 -8.25
C ILE A 298 -27.51 4.78 -8.39
N LEU A 299 -26.57 4.09 -9.03
CA LEU A 299 -25.22 4.62 -9.23
C LEU A 299 -25.21 5.79 -10.19
N GLU A 300 -25.96 5.72 -11.27
CA GLU A 300 -26.12 6.81 -12.23
C GLU A 300 -26.74 8.03 -11.56
N ASP A 301 -27.82 7.87 -10.80
CA ASP A 301 -28.43 8.96 -10.03
C ASP A 301 -27.42 9.63 -9.09
N LEU A 302 -26.69 8.83 -8.31
CA LEU A 302 -25.65 9.34 -7.41
C LEU A 302 -24.54 10.06 -8.19
N MET A 303 -24.12 9.56 -9.35
CA MET A 303 -23.06 10.18 -10.15
C MET A 303 -23.47 11.49 -10.82
N HIS A 304 -24.76 11.67 -11.13
CA HIS A 304 -25.29 12.88 -11.77
C HIS A 304 -25.74 13.93 -10.75
N ASN A 305 -26.29 13.50 -9.62
CA ASN A 305 -26.94 14.38 -8.64
C ASN A 305 -26.11 14.63 -7.36
N ARG A 306 -24.84 14.21 -7.35
CA ARG A 306 -23.90 14.51 -6.26
C ARG A 306 -22.66 15.21 -6.78
N LEU A 307 -22.06 16.04 -5.93
CA LEU A 307 -20.67 16.45 -6.14
C LEU A 307 -19.76 15.22 -6.02
N GLU A 308 -18.61 15.24 -6.68
CA GLU A 308 -17.73 14.07 -6.75
C GLU A 308 -17.30 13.58 -5.36
N HIS A 309 -16.93 14.48 -4.45
CA HIS A 309 -16.56 14.11 -3.08
C HIS A 309 -17.73 13.56 -2.26
N GLU A 310 -18.97 13.99 -2.53
CA GLU A 310 -20.18 13.49 -1.88
C GLU A 310 -20.50 12.07 -2.33
N PHE A 311 -20.33 11.75 -3.63
CA PHE A 311 -20.47 10.39 -4.15
C PHE A 311 -19.55 9.41 -3.41
N PHE A 312 -18.26 9.74 -3.28
CA PHE A 312 -17.32 8.90 -2.54
C PHE A 312 -17.65 8.83 -1.05
N ALA A 313 -18.15 9.92 -0.46
CA ALA A 313 -18.57 9.96 0.94
C ALA A 313 -19.80 9.08 1.21
N ASP A 314 -20.82 9.13 0.35
CA ASP A 314 -22.02 8.29 0.44
C ASP A 314 -21.65 6.81 0.41
N MET A 315 -20.85 6.43 -0.60
CA MET A 315 -20.38 5.05 -0.76
C MET A 315 -19.46 4.61 0.39
N ALA A 316 -18.65 5.51 0.96
CA ALA A 316 -17.82 5.24 2.11
C ALA A 316 -18.63 4.97 3.38
N VAL A 317 -19.57 5.87 3.69
CA VAL A 317 -20.41 5.76 4.88
C VAL A 317 -21.24 4.47 4.83
N ASP A 318 -21.90 4.20 3.70
CA ASP A 318 -22.68 2.96 3.52
C ASP A 318 -21.82 1.70 3.69
N ALA A 319 -20.58 1.71 3.17
CA ALA A 319 -19.66 0.61 3.31
C ALA A 319 -19.22 0.38 4.77
N ILE A 320 -19.03 1.46 5.55
CA ILE A 320 -18.67 1.41 6.98
C ILE A 320 -19.85 0.90 7.81
N GLU A 321 -21.05 1.45 7.64
CA GLU A 321 -22.25 1.03 8.36
C GLU A 321 -22.55 -0.47 8.16
N ARG A 322 -22.42 -0.97 6.93
CA ARG A 322 -22.59 -2.40 6.59
C ARG A 322 -21.56 -3.28 7.29
N ARG A 323 -20.32 -2.83 7.45
CA ARG A 323 -19.27 -3.54 8.20
C ARG A 323 -19.67 -3.71 9.66
N ASP A 324 -20.12 -2.64 10.28
CA ASP A 324 -20.43 -2.61 11.70
C ASP A 324 -21.67 -3.45 12.01
N CYS A 325 -22.68 -3.41 11.14
CA CYS A 325 -23.85 -4.29 11.23
C CYS A 325 -23.48 -5.78 11.18
N ARG A 326 -22.58 -6.17 10.27
CA ARG A 326 -22.07 -7.56 10.18
C ARG A 326 -21.32 -7.97 11.44
N SER A 327 -20.50 -7.06 12.01
CA SER A 327 -19.76 -7.33 13.24
C SER A 327 -20.69 -7.60 14.44
N ARG A 328 -21.75 -6.80 14.60
CA ARG A 328 -22.75 -6.93 15.68
C ARG A 328 -23.58 -8.21 15.57
N ARG A 329 -23.94 -8.64 14.35
CA ARG A 329 -24.61 -9.94 14.13
C ARG A 329 -23.70 -11.12 14.53
N TRP A 330 -22.40 -11.03 14.24
CA TRP A 330 -21.44 -12.08 14.56
C TRP A 330 -21.14 -12.20 16.06
N THR A 331 -21.12 -11.08 16.80
CA THR A 331 -21.00 -11.12 18.27
C THR A 331 -22.23 -11.74 18.93
N ARG A 332 -23.44 -11.41 18.45
CA ARG A 332 -24.70 -11.98 18.97
C ARG A 332 -24.82 -13.49 18.71
N SER A 333 -24.40 -13.97 17.54
CA SER A 333 -24.45 -15.41 17.23
C SER A 333 -23.44 -16.23 18.05
N ARG A 334 -22.34 -15.62 18.52
CA ARG A 334 -21.38 -16.26 19.43
C ARG A 334 -21.84 -16.27 20.89
N SER A 335 -22.54 -15.24 21.35
CA SER A 335 -23.10 -15.25 22.71
C SER A 335 -24.22 -16.29 22.85
N LEU A 336 -25.05 -16.47 21.81
CA LEU A 336 -26.13 -17.48 21.78
C LEU A 336 -25.64 -18.93 21.67
N LYS A 337 -24.39 -19.16 21.25
CA LYS A 337 -23.77 -20.51 21.21
C LYS A 337 -22.98 -20.85 22.48
N ARG A 338 -22.90 -19.93 23.44
CA ARG A 338 -22.17 -20.09 24.71
C ARG A 338 -23.10 -20.05 25.93
N SER A 339 -24.39 -19.83 25.72
CA SER A 339 -25.49 -19.96 26.68
C SER A 339 -26.17 -21.31 26.50
#